data_AF-A0A1X9Z445-F1
#
_entry.id   AF-A0A1X9Z445-F1
#
_cell.length_a   1.000
_cell.length_b   1.000
_cell.length_c   1.000
_cell.angle_alpha   90.00
_cell.angle_beta   90.00
_cell.angle_gamma   90.00
#
_symmetry.space_group_name_H-M   'P 1'
#
loop_
_entity.id
_entity.type
_entity.pdbx_description
1 polymer ?
#
loop_
_entity_poly.entity_id
_entity_poly.type
_entity_poly.pdbx_seq_one_letter_code
_entity_poly.pdbx_strand_id
1 'polypeptide(L)'
;MTKQFTPAQSRSTIDIRTLEPIIFYSGKQDELHIFLNETEYGELIIKSLSHDQIQVKAVVLDETDEKLNWKQDHKGLRISVPETLLISKEAAGRVVKVTF
;
A
#
# COMPACT_ATOMS: atom_id res chain seq x y z
N MET A 1 17.26 50.68 3.66
CA MET A 1 16.97 49.63 2.67
C MET A 1 16.99 48.29 3.39
N THR A 2 15.82 47.79 3.80
CA THR A 2 15.66 46.53 4.53
C THR A 2 15.50 45.37 3.54
N LYS A 3 16.31 44.33 3.71
CA LYS A 3 16.32 43.10 2.89
C LYS A 3 15.03 42.31 3.09
N GLN A 4 14.37 41.91 2.00
CA GLN A 4 13.35 40.86 2.02
C GLN A 4 14.02 39.51 1.74
N PHE A 5 14.02 38.63 2.74
CA PHE A 5 14.27 37.21 2.58
C PHE A 5 12.97 36.54 2.11
N THR A 6 12.99 35.89 0.95
CA THR A 6 11.91 35.00 0.50
C THR A 6 12.06 33.66 1.23
N PRO A 7 11.03 33.15 1.93
CA PRO A 7 11.10 31.85 2.58
C PRO A 7 11.13 30.74 1.51
N ALA A 8 12.00 29.76 1.74
CA ALA A 8 12.17 28.58 0.90
C ALA A 8 10.83 27.88 0.62
N GLN A 9 10.64 27.44 -0.63
CA GLN A 9 9.50 26.63 -1.06
C GLN A 9 9.24 25.51 -0.07
N SER A 10 7.98 25.48 0.39
CA SER A 10 7.39 24.52 1.32
C SER A 10 7.83 23.09 1.02
N ARG A 11 8.44 22.44 2.02
CA ARG A 11 8.57 20.99 2.10
C ARG A 11 7.21 20.38 1.79
N SER A 12 7.10 19.63 0.70
CA SER A 12 5.91 18.82 0.40
C SER A 12 5.62 17.95 1.63
N THR A 13 4.54 18.26 2.33
CA THR A 13 4.06 17.46 3.46
C THR A 13 3.69 16.09 2.91
N ILE A 14 4.49 15.07 3.24
CA ILE A 14 4.19 13.68 2.92
C ILE A 14 2.95 13.32 3.74
N ASP A 15 1.81 13.12 3.07
CA ASP A 15 0.58 12.63 3.71
C ASP A 15 0.78 11.15 4.02
N ILE A 16 1.12 10.85 5.28
CA ILE A 16 1.27 9.48 5.77
C ILE A 16 -0.02 9.12 6.50
N ARG A 17 -0.80 8.23 5.90
CA ARG A 17 -2.03 7.70 6.51
C ARG A 17 -1.77 6.31 7.07
N THR A 18 -2.23 6.08 8.29
CA THR A 18 -2.30 4.74 8.86
C THR A 18 -3.56 4.08 8.32
N LEU A 19 -3.39 2.97 7.62
CA LEU A 19 -4.49 2.13 7.14
C LEU A 19 -4.82 1.09 8.21
N GLU A 20 -6.10 0.77 8.38
CA GLU A 20 -6.58 -0.32 9.24
C GLU A 20 -7.17 -1.44 8.38
N PRO A 21 -6.35 -2.13 7.56
CA PRO A 21 -6.87 -3.10 6.62
C PRO A 21 -7.40 -4.33 7.35
N ILE A 22 -8.47 -4.90 6.81
CA ILE A 22 -8.92 -6.23 7.23
C ILE A 22 -8.13 -7.27 6.46
N ILE A 23 -7.41 -8.11 7.20
CA ILE A 23 -6.53 -9.15 6.66
C ILE A 23 -7.23 -10.50 6.76
N PHE A 24 -7.34 -11.20 5.63
CA PHE A 24 -7.91 -12.54 5.57
C PHE A 24 -6.91 -13.51 4.95
N TYR A 25 -6.81 -14.70 5.55
CA TYR A 25 -6.09 -15.82 4.95
C TYR A 25 -7.00 -16.52 3.93
N SER A 26 -6.54 -16.68 2.68
CA SER A 26 -7.38 -17.17 1.59
C SER A 26 -7.63 -18.68 1.61
N GLY A 27 -6.94 -19.43 2.48
CA GLY A 27 -7.02 -20.89 2.52
C GLY A 27 -6.22 -21.61 1.42
N LYS A 28 -5.70 -20.87 0.42
CA LYS A 28 -4.65 -21.35 -0.49
C LYS A 28 -3.30 -21.17 0.21
N GLN A 29 -2.42 -22.16 0.10
CA GLN A 29 -1.26 -22.32 0.98
C GLN A 29 -0.28 -21.13 0.98
N ASP A 30 -0.36 -20.21 0.00
CA ASP A 30 0.65 -19.16 -0.19
C ASP A 30 0.06 -17.76 -0.47
N GLU A 31 -1.16 -17.43 0.00
CA GLU A 31 -1.80 -16.14 -0.32
C GLU A 31 -2.42 -15.42 0.90
N LEU A 32 -2.24 -14.10 0.94
CA LEU A 32 -2.86 -13.16 1.88
C LEU A 32 -3.69 -12.15 1.12
N HIS A 33 -4.94 -11.95 1.55
CA HIS A 33 -5.85 -10.96 0.97
C HIS A 33 -6.04 -9.82 1.96
N ILE A 34 -5.89 -8.59 1.47
CA ILE A 34 -5.94 -7.36 2.25
C ILE A 34 -7.01 -6.48 1.64
N PHE A 35 -8.08 -6.23 2.38
CA PHE A 35 -9.13 -5.34 1.94
C PHE A 35 -8.79 -3.88 2.27
N LEU A 36 -8.93 -3.00 1.29
CA LEU A 36 -8.73 -1.56 1.41
C LEU A 36 -10.00 -0.83 0.93
N ASN A 37 -10.46 0.15 1.69
CA ASN A 37 -11.57 1.01 1.29
C ASN A 37 -11.14 1.99 0.17
N GLU A 38 -12.10 2.62 -0.49
CA GLU A 38 -11.84 3.55 -1.61
C GLU A 38 -10.94 4.75 -1.22
N THR A 39 -10.97 5.15 0.05
CA THR A 39 -10.22 6.29 0.58
C THR A 39 -8.80 5.93 1.03
N GLU A 40 -8.44 4.64 0.98
CA GLU A 40 -7.19 4.11 1.53
C GLU A 40 -6.13 3.94 0.44
N TYR A 41 -5.38 5.01 0.16
CA TYR A 41 -4.27 5.05 -0.78
C TYR A 41 -2.97 5.52 -0.12
N GLY A 42 -1.85 5.42 -0.84
CA GLY A 42 -0.52 5.78 -0.35
C GLY A 42 0.33 4.56 0.00
N GLU A 43 1.13 4.64 1.05
CA GLU A 43 2.05 3.58 1.43
C GLU A 43 1.45 2.66 2.51
N LEU A 44 1.11 1.44 2.13
CA LEU A 44 0.69 0.39 3.05
C LEU A 44 1.94 -0.35 3.58
N ILE A 45 2.11 -0.37 4.90
CA ILE A 45 3.26 -1.02 5.56
C ILE A 45 2.79 -2.17 6.45
N ILE A 46 3.22 -3.39 6.14
CA ILE A 46 2.87 -4.62 6.85
C ILE A 46 4.12 -5.19 7.50
N LYS A 47 4.33 -4.83 8.78
CA LYS A 47 5.55 -5.17 9.52
C LYS A 47 5.75 -6.67 9.71
N SER A 48 4.66 -7.43 9.83
CA SER A 48 4.68 -8.88 10.01
C SER A 48 5.20 -9.64 8.79
N LEU A 49 5.28 -9.00 7.62
CA LEU A 49 5.78 -9.58 6.37
C LEU A 49 7.22 -9.15 6.08
N SER A 50 8.10 -9.15 7.07
CA SER A 50 9.53 -8.95 6.82
C SER A 50 10.13 -10.15 6.09
N HIS A 51 11.17 -9.93 5.27
CA HIS A 51 11.82 -11.03 4.54
C HIS A 51 12.53 -12.03 5.46
N ASP A 52 12.74 -11.66 6.73
CA ASP A 52 13.32 -12.55 7.74
C ASP A 52 12.34 -13.65 8.17
N GLN A 53 11.03 -13.45 7.90
CA GLN A 53 9.96 -14.38 8.29
C GLN A 53 9.37 -15.11 7.08
N ILE A 54 9.08 -14.38 6.00
CA ILE A 54 8.39 -14.91 4.83
C ILE A 54 8.84 -14.18 3.57
N GLN A 55 9.09 -14.92 2.49
CA GLN A 55 9.50 -14.32 1.22
C GLN A 55 8.25 -13.95 0.42
N VAL A 56 8.02 -12.66 0.17
CA VAL A 56 6.94 -12.23 -0.74
C VAL A 56 7.40 -12.45 -2.18
N LYS A 57 6.55 -13.08 -2.99
CA LYS A 57 6.77 -13.35 -4.42
C LYS A 57 6.03 -12.36 -5.33
N ALA A 58 4.81 -11.98 -4.95
CA ALA A 58 3.99 -11.07 -5.76
C ALA A 58 3.04 -10.24 -4.90
N VAL A 59 2.73 -9.03 -5.38
CA VAL A 59 1.66 -8.18 -4.86
C VAL A 59 0.86 -7.66 -6.05
N VAL A 60 -0.42 -8.01 -6.09
CA VAL A 60 -1.33 -7.63 -7.18
C VAL A 60 -2.67 -7.15 -6.64
N LEU A 61 -3.43 -6.43 -7.46
CA LEU A 61 -4.85 -6.23 -7.21
C LEU A 61 -5.63 -7.49 -7.62
N ASP A 62 -6.56 -7.91 -6.79
CA ASP A 62 -7.33 -9.14 -7.05
C ASP A 62 -8.27 -9.00 -8.26
N GLU A 63 -8.84 -7.81 -8.46
CA GLU A 63 -9.82 -7.55 -9.53
C GLU A 63 -9.20 -7.52 -10.93
N THR A 64 -7.97 -7.02 -11.05
CA THR A 64 -7.31 -6.75 -12.35
C THR A 64 -6.03 -7.53 -12.57
N ASP A 65 -5.53 -8.25 -11.55
CA ASP A 65 -4.19 -8.82 -11.49
C ASP A 65 -3.07 -7.80 -11.80
N GLU A 66 -3.36 -6.50 -11.67
CA GLU A 66 -2.38 -5.44 -11.85
C GLU A 66 -1.30 -5.54 -10.77
N LYS A 67 -0.03 -5.55 -11.20
CA LYS A 67 1.11 -5.58 -10.30
C LYS A 67 1.27 -4.25 -9.60
N LEU A 68 1.25 -4.27 -8.28
CA LEU A 68 1.52 -3.08 -7.48
C LEU A 68 3.03 -2.88 -7.32
N ASN A 69 3.44 -1.65 -7.08
CA ASN A 69 4.81 -1.36 -6.67
C ASN A 69 4.97 -1.73 -5.20
N TRP A 70 6.00 -2.50 -4.87
CA TRP A 70 6.27 -2.89 -3.49
C TRP A 70 7.76 -3.11 -3.25
N LYS A 71 8.14 -3.08 -1.97
CA LYS A 71 9.47 -3.40 -1.48
C LYS A 71 9.35 -4.15 -0.16
N GLN A 72 10.17 -5.18 0.00
CA GLN A 72 10.27 -5.92 1.26
C GLN A 72 11.66 -5.74 1.86
N ASP A 73 11.73 -5.45 3.16
CA ASP A 73 12.97 -5.41 3.94
C ASP A 73 12.75 -5.99 5.35
N HIS A 74 13.78 -5.94 6.21
CA HIS A 74 13.70 -6.37 7.62
C HIS A 74 12.62 -5.63 8.44
N LYS A 75 12.10 -4.50 7.97
CA LYS A 75 11.04 -3.72 8.64
C LYS A 75 9.64 -4.15 8.19
N GLY A 76 9.51 -4.95 7.15
CA GLY A 76 8.23 -5.44 6.63
C GLY A 76 8.08 -5.32 5.13
N LEU A 77 6.86 -5.54 4.67
CA LEU A 77 6.42 -5.29 3.29
C LEU A 77 5.85 -3.88 3.20
N ARG A 78 6.32 -3.10 2.22
CA ARG A 78 5.78 -1.78 1.86
C ARG A 78 5.19 -1.87 0.46
N ILE A 79 3.92 -1.47 0.32
CA ILE A 79 3.17 -1.51 -0.93
C ILE A 79 2.71 -0.09 -1.24
N SER A 80 3.02 0.40 -2.44
CA SER A 80 2.52 1.67 -2.94
C SER A 80 1.15 1.44 -3.58
N VAL A 81 0.11 1.92 -2.92
CA VAL A 81 -1.28 1.82 -3.35
C VAL A 81 -1.68 3.12 -4.04
N PRO A 82 -1.94 3.11 -5.35
CA PRO A 82 -2.29 4.33 -6.08
C PRO A 82 -3.69 4.84 -5.70
N GLU A 83 -3.86 6.16 -5.73
CA GLU A 83 -5.15 6.85 -5.50
C GLU A 83 -6.14 6.54 -6.62
N THR A 84 -5.67 6.54 -7.87
CA THR A 84 -6.47 6.31 -9.07
C THR A 84 -6.36 4.85 -9.52
N LEU A 85 -7.02 3.94 -8.81
CA LEU A 85 -7.42 2.68 -9.41
C LEU A 85 -8.90 2.78 -9.70
N LEU A 86 -9.28 2.50 -10.94
CA LEU A 86 -10.68 2.44 -11.36
C LEU A 86 -11.34 1.26 -10.64
N ILE A 87 -11.82 1.52 -9.43
CA ILE A 87 -12.73 0.62 -8.74
C ILE A 87 -13.99 0.58 -9.61
N SER A 88 -14.49 -0.60 -9.95
CA SER A 88 -15.78 -0.69 -10.64
C SER A 88 -16.81 0.07 -9.79
N LYS A 89 -17.74 0.81 -10.41
CA LYS A 89 -18.72 1.68 -9.69
C LYS A 89 -19.58 0.95 -8.64
N GLU A 90 -19.45 -0.37 -8.52
CA GLU A 90 -20.19 -1.25 -7.61
C GLU A 90 -19.33 -1.80 -6.46
N ALA A 91 -18.00 -1.72 -6.51
CA ALA A 91 -17.14 -2.31 -5.51
C ALA A 91 -16.87 -1.34 -4.34
N ALA A 92 -17.24 -1.74 -3.13
CA ALA A 92 -17.12 -0.95 -1.90
C ALA A 92 -15.66 -0.76 -1.41
N GLY A 93 -14.68 -1.16 -2.20
CA GLY A 93 -13.26 -1.19 -1.86
C GLY A 93 -12.50 -2.06 -2.86
N ARG A 94 -11.24 -2.37 -2.53
CA ARG A 94 -10.33 -3.15 -3.37
C ARG A 94 -9.58 -4.18 -2.54
N VAL A 95 -9.22 -5.30 -3.16
CA VAL A 95 -8.43 -6.35 -2.51
C VAL A 95 -7.02 -6.37 -3.08
N VAL A 96 -6.03 -6.25 -2.20
CA VAL A 96 -4.62 -6.51 -2.51
C VAL A 96 -4.29 -7.95 -2.14
N LYS A 97 -3.82 -8.70 -3.13
CA LYS A 97 -3.38 -10.09 -2.98
C LYS A 97 -1.86 -10.12 -2.87
N VAL A 98 -1.35 -10.67 -1.79
CA VAL A 98 0.08 -10.90 -1.54
C VAL A 98 0.34 -12.39 -1.60
N THR A 99 1.24 -12.82 -2.48
CA THR A 99 1.63 -14.23 -2.64
C THR A 99 3.02 -14.45 -2.06
N PHE A 100 3.21 -15.57 -1.35
CA PHE A 100 4.45 -15.99 -0.71
C PHE A 100 5.13 -17.13 -1.46
#